data_AF-A0A3N5FTE1-F1
#
_entry.id   AF-A0A3N5FTE1-F1
#
_cell.length_a   1.000
_cell.length_b   1.000
_cell.length_c   1.000
_cell.angle_alpha   90.00
_cell.angle_beta   90.00
_cell.angle_gamma   90.00
#
_symmetry.space_group_name_H-M   'P 1'
#
loop_
_entity.id
_entity.type
_entity.pdbx_description
1 polymer ?
#
loop_
_entity_poly.entity_id
_entity_poly.type
_entity_poly.pdbx_seq_one_letter_code
_entity_poly.pdbx_strand_id
1 'polypeptide(L)'
;MWHLSQRPGAVHLPASHPPVLVVAVDTEEEFDWSRPFDRGATSVASLRHLHRVQEVCDEFGVRPCYAVDWPVAAAEEGRAPVLEFLRSGRAVLGAHLHPWTTPPYEEEVSTFNSYAGNLPPALEEAKLAVLLRALEEAFGERPAVYKAGRYGLGPNTPAILERLGFAVDLSRAPAFDLSADGGPDYSRDPDGALWIGPQGRILSIPCTGTLVGFLGRRLGPPVYRQAARPALRWSHLPGVLARLHAVERLYLTSEGFSQE
;
A
#
# COMPACT_ATOMS: atom_id res chain seq x y z
N MET A 1 -15.42 -23.38 11.39
CA MET A 1 -15.62 -22.45 10.26
C MET A 1 -16.07 -21.12 10.83
N TRP A 2 -15.17 -20.12 10.90
CA TRP A 2 -15.59 -18.73 10.99
C TRP A 2 -15.72 -18.29 9.54
N HIS A 3 -16.94 -18.30 9.02
CA HIS A 3 -17.17 -17.90 7.64
C HIS A 3 -16.81 -16.41 7.53
N LEU A 4 -16.00 -16.07 6.52
CA LEU A 4 -15.80 -14.69 6.06
C LEU A 4 -17.15 -14.00 5.71
N SER A 5 -18.23 -14.77 5.59
CA SER A 5 -19.59 -14.37 5.22
C SER A 5 -20.36 -13.51 6.24
N GLN A 6 -19.73 -12.98 7.29
CA GLN A 6 -20.43 -12.17 8.31
C GLN A 6 -19.75 -10.85 8.69
N ARG A 7 -18.77 -10.38 7.90
CA ARG A 7 -18.26 -9.00 8.08
C ARG A 7 -19.05 -8.06 7.16
N PRO A 8 -19.63 -6.95 7.68
CA PRO A 8 -20.22 -5.92 6.84
C PRO A 8 -19.23 -5.47 5.77
N GLY A 9 -19.67 -5.37 4.52
CA GLY A 9 -18.86 -4.90 3.40
C GLY A 9 -17.91 -5.93 2.78
N ALA A 10 -17.87 -7.20 3.23
CA ALA A 10 -17.02 -8.20 2.59
C ALA A 10 -17.37 -8.42 1.11
N VAL A 11 -16.36 -8.42 0.26
CA VAL A 11 -16.50 -8.68 -1.18
C VAL A 11 -16.12 -10.11 -1.47
N HIS A 12 -17.02 -10.83 -2.15
CA HIS A 12 -16.83 -12.21 -2.54
C HIS A 12 -16.98 -12.34 -4.04
N LEU A 13 -15.92 -12.82 -4.69
CA LEU A 13 -16.03 -13.36 -6.04
C LEU A 13 -16.65 -14.77 -5.96
N PRO A 14 -17.47 -15.18 -6.95
CA PRO A 14 -17.95 -16.55 -7.04
C PRO A 14 -16.79 -17.55 -7.01
N ALA A 15 -16.99 -18.73 -6.42
CA ALA A 15 -15.94 -19.76 -6.38
C ALA A 15 -15.49 -20.24 -7.78
N SER A 16 -16.35 -20.07 -8.79
CA SER A 16 -16.06 -20.35 -10.20
C SER A 16 -15.32 -19.21 -10.91
N HIS A 17 -15.19 -18.04 -10.28
CA HIS A 17 -14.47 -16.92 -10.86
C HIS A 17 -12.97 -17.25 -10.90
N PRO A 18 -12.27 -17.00 -12.02
CA PRO A 18 -10.82 -17.18 -12.06
C PRO A 18 -10.15 -16.27 -11.02
N PRO A 19 -8.97 -16.66 -10.49
CA PRO A 19 -8.18 -15.78 -9.64
C PRO A 19 -7.93 -14.44 -10.31
N VAL A 20 -8.04 -13.36 -9.53
CA VAL A 20 -7.78 -12.00 -10.00
C VAL A 20 -6.45 -11.55 -9.41
N LEU A 21 -5.53 -11.13 -10.28
CA LEU A 21 -4.28 -10.49 -9.89
C LEU A 21 -4.38 -8.99 -10.15
N VAL A 22 -4.08 -8.19 -9.14
CA VAL A 22 -3.90 -6.74 -9.26
C VAL A 22 -2.44 -6.44 -8.99
N VAL A 23 -1.78 -5.77 -9.94
CA VAL A 23 -0.41 -5.30 -9.79
C VAL A 23 -0.44 -3.80 -9.54
N ALA A 24 0.07 -3.39 -8.39
CA ALA A 24 0.29 -1.99 -8.05
C ALA A 24 1.80 -1.78 -7.87
N VAL A 25 2.30 -0.71 -8.45
CA VAL A 25 3.72 -0.33 -8.38
C VAL A 25 3.78 1.02 -7.70
N ASP A 26 4.39 1.06 -6.51
CA ASP A 26 4.67 2.31 -5.80
C ASP A 26 5.71 3.06 -6.63
N THR A 27 5.25 4.15 -7.24
CA THR A 27 5.99 4.95 -8.23
C THR A 27 6.35 6.26 -7.55
N GLU A 28 7.43 6.20 -6.80
CA GLU A 28 7.75 7.16 -5.74
C GLU A 28 9.16 7.74 -5.84
N GLU A 29 9.44 8.74 -5.00
CA GLU A 29 10.76 9.34 -4.84
C GLU A 29 11.79 8.38 -4.25
N GLU A 30 13.07 8.60 -4.56
CA GLU A 30 14.18 7.82 -4.02
C GLU A 30 14.56 8.30 -2.62
N PHE A 31 14.58 7.38 -1.66
CA PHE A 31 15.08 7.64 -0.31
C PHE A 31 15.69 6.37 0.32
N ASP A 32 16.46 6.58 1.39
CA ASP A 32 17.14 5.51 2.12
C ASP A 32 16.33 5.16 3.37
N TRP A 33 15.69 3.99 3.39
CA TRP A 33 14.91 3.49 4.53
C TRP A 33 15.71 3.38 5.85
N SER A 34 17.05 3.41 5.80
CA SER A 34 17.91 3.41 6.99
C SER A 34 18.18 4.81 7.56
N ARG A 35 17.75 5.87 6.86
CA ARG A 35 17.92 7.27 7.26
C ARG A 35 16.61 7.88 7.72
N PRO A 36 16.66 8.98 8.48
CA PRO A 36 15.47 9.78 8.76
C PRO A 36 14.78 10.23 7.47
N PHE A 37 13.45 10.35 7.50
CA PHE A 37 12.68 10.93 6.40
C PHE A 37 13.15 12.36 6.14
N ASP A 38 13.26 12.70 4.86
CA ASP A 38 13.72 14.01 4.41
C ASP A 38 12.80 14.54 3.32
N ARG A 39 12.21 15.71 3.55
CA ARG A 39 11.35 16.41 2.59
C ARG A 39 12.13 16.85 1.34
N GLY A 40 13.43 17.06 1.45
CA GLY A 40 14.30 17.44 0.34
C GLY A 40 14.74 16.28 -0.54
N ALA A 41 14.52 15.03 -0.11
CA ALA A 41 14.83 13.84 -0.90
C ALA A 41 13.72 13.62 -1.95
N THR A 42 13.77 14.37 -3.06
CA THR A 42 12.75 14.32 -4.12
C THR A 42 13.29 13.80 -5.45
N SER A 43 14.40 13.04 -5.42
CA SER A 43 14.96 12.43 -6.63
C SER A 43 13.97 11.39 -7.17
N VAL A 44 13.79 11.35 -8.48
CA VAL A 44 12.93 10.37 -9.18
C VAL A 44 13.68 9.65 -10.30
N ALA A 45 15.01 9.68 -10.23
CA ALA A 45 15.88 9.20 -11.30
C ALA A 45 15.69 7.71 -11.59
N SER A 46 15.27 6.91 -10.61
CA SER A 46 14.97 5.48 -10.70
C SER A 46 13.91 5.20 -11.77
N LEU A 47 12.99 6.13 -12.01
CA LEU A 47 11.89 5.95 -12.96
C LEU A 47 12.33 5.88 -14.42
N ARG A 48 13.58 6.24 -14.74
CA ARG A 48 14.19 5.91 -16.04
C ARG A 48 14.21 4.40 -16.32
N HIS A 49 14.13 3.58 -15.26
CA HIS A 49 14.08 2.12 -15.34
C HIS A 49 12.67 1.53 -15.19
N LEU A 50 11.62 2.37 -15.14
CA LEU A 50 10.23 1.91 -15.01
C LEU A 50 9.81 0.96 -16.14
N HIS A 51 10.43 1.08 -17.33
CA HIS A 51 10.23 0.17 -18.45
C HIS A 51 10.41 -1.31 -18.10
N ARG A 52 11.30 -1.65 -17.16
CA ARG A 52 11.59 -3.05 -16.80
C ARG A 52 10.40 -3.77 -16.19
N VAL A 53 9.65 -3.09 -15.31
CA VAL A 53 8.42 -3.66 -14.74
C VAL A 53 7.30 -3.66 -15.77
N GLN A 54 7.21 -2.62 -16.61
CA GLN A 54 6.23 -2.57 -17.67
C GLN A 54 6.39 -3.72 -18.67
N GLU A 55 7.63 -4.03 -19.09
CA GLU A 55 7.91 -5.12 -20.02
C GLU A 55 7.41 -6.47 -19.50
N VAL A 56 7.63 -6.75 -18.21
CA VAL A 56 7.10 -7.96 -17.55
C VAL A 56 5.56 -7.92 -17.54
N CYS A 57 4.95 -6.79 -17.19
CA CYS A 57 3.50 -6.67 -17.22
C CYS A 57 2.92 -6.87 -18.62
N ASP A 58 3.56 -6.31 -19.65
CA ASP A 58 3.16 -6.42 -21.06
C ASP A 58 3.24 -7.88 -21.54
N GLU A 59 4.28 -8.64 -21.16
CA GLU A 59 4.42 -10.07 -21.47
C GLU A 59 3.24 -10.90 -20.96
N PHE A 60 2.72 -10.57 -19.77
CA PHE A 60 1.59 -11.27 -19.16
C PHE A 60 0.23 -10.61 -19.44
N GLY A 61 0.18 -9.55 -20.28
CA GLY A 61 -1.05 -8.82 -20.59
C GLY A 61 -1.67 -8.09 -19.39
N VAL A 62 -0.85 -7.75 -18.39
CA VAL A 62 -1.26 -7.03 -17.18
C VAL A 62 -1.14 -5.53 -17.42
N ARG A 63 -2.17 -4.76 -17.02
CA ARG A 63 -2.10 -3.29 -16.95
C ARG A 63 -1.84 -2.89 -15.50
N PRO A 64 -0.59 -2.56 -15.10
CA PRO A 64 -0.30 -2.21 -13.72
C PRO A 64 -0.94 -0.87 -13.35
N CYS A 65 -1.24 -0.71 -12.06
CA CYS A 65 -1.52 0.58 -11.47
C CYS A 65 -0.20 1.22 -11.00
N TYR A 66 0.20 2.33 -11.60
CA TYR A 66 1.30 3.15 -11.09
C TYR A 66 0.73 4.09 -10.03
N ALA A 67 1.01 3.80 -8.75
CA ALA A 67 0.63 4.66 -7.64
C ALA A 67 1.69 5.76 -7.50
N VAL A 68 1.35 6.96 -7.98
CA VAL A 68 2.31 8.06 -8.17
C VAL A 68 2.25 9.04 -7.01
N ASP A 69 3.42 9.40 -6.48
CA ASP A 69 3.55 10.42 -5.43
C ASP A 69 3.72 11.85 -5.96
N TRP A 70 3.85 12.80 -5.04
CA TRP A 70 3.96 14.21 -5.40
C TRP A 70 5.27 14.55 -6.14
N PRO A 71 6.48 14.13 -5.70
CA PRO A 71 7.71 14.39 -6.44
C PRO A 71 7.70 13.85 -7.88
N VAL A 72 7.16 12.65 -8.12
CA VAL A 72 7.05 12.09 -9.46
C VAL A 72 6.12 12.91 -10.34
N ALA A 73 4.97 13.35 -9.80
CA ALA A 73 4.05 14.21 -10.53
C ALA A 73 4.67 15.59 -10.87
N ALA A 74 5.47 16.13 -9.96
CA ALA A 74 6.04 17.47 -10.06
C ALA A 74 7.25 17.55 -11.02
N ALA A 75 7.96 16.45 -11.26
CA ALA A 75 9.17 16.42 -12.08
C ALA A 75 8.92 15.81 -13.47
N GLU A 76 9.42 16.45 -14.52
CA GLU A 76 9.35 15.91 -15.90
C GLU A 76 9.97 14.52 -16.00
N GLU A 77 11.14 14.31 -15.39
CA GLU A 77 11.86 13.04 -15.39
C GLU A 77 11.05 11.91 -14.75
N GLY A 78 10.23 12.22 -13.74
CA GLY A 78 9.35 11.25 -13.08
C GLY A 78 8.08 10.99 -13.87
N ARG A 79 7.40 12.05 -14.34
CA ARG A 79 6.10 11.91 -15.02
C ARG A 79 6.20 11.32 -16.42
N ALA A 80 7.27 11.61 -17.17
CA ALA A 80 7.36 11.25 -18.58
C ALA A 80 7.25 9.73 -18.85
N PRO A 81 7.97 8.85 -18.12
CA PRO A 81 7.82 7.39 -18.27
C PRO A 81 6.40 6.90 -17.97
N VAL A 82 5.79 7.38 -16.88
CA VAL A 82 4.42 6.98 -16.49
C VAL A 82 3.41 7.42 -17.56
N LEU A 83 3.53 8.66 -18.02
CA LEU A 83 2.62 9.25 -19.00
C LEU A 83 2.66 8.50 -20.35
N GLU A 84 3.81 7.96 -20.76
CA GLU A 84 3.94 7.09 -21.93
C GLU A 84 3.04 5.85 -21.80
N PHE A 85 3.10 5.15 -20.67
CA PHE A 85 2.33 3.92 -20.43
C PHE A 85 0.84 4.19 -20.27
N LEU A 86 0.45 5.31 -19.66
CA LEU A 86 -0.95 5.73 -19.56
C LEU A 86 -1.53 6.03 -20.95
N ARG A 87 -0.84 6.86 -21.76
CA ARG A 87 -1.31 7.25 -23.10
C ARG A 87 -1.40 6.08 -24.08
N SER A 88 -0.56 5.06 -23.90
CA SER A 88 -0.61 3.82 -24.69
C SER A 88 -1.62 2.80 -24.15
N GLY A 89 -2.38 3.13 -23.09
CA GLY A 89 -3.37 2.24 -22.48
C GLY A 89 -2.76 1.05 -21.74
N ARG A 90 -1.44 1.04 -21.53
CA ARG A 90 -0.68 -0.05 -20.91
C ARG A 90 -0.66 -0.01 -19.39
N ALA A 91 -1.12 1.07 -18.78
CA ALA A 91 -1.21 1.22 -17.32
C ALA A 91 -2.49 1.96 -16.88
N VAL A 92 -2.64 2.11 -15.56
CA VAL A 92 -3.68 2.91 -14.89
C VAL A 92 -3.00 3.80 -13.84
N LEU A 93 -3.44 5.05 -13.70
CA LEU A 93 -2.92 5.96 -12.68
C LEU A 93 -3.57 5.74 -11.32
N GLY A 94 -2.73 5.72 -10.27
CA GLY A 94 -3.14 5.79 -8.87
C GLY A 94 -2.42 6.92 -8.15
N ALA A 95 -2.94 7.32 -6.99
CA ALA A 95 -2.31 8.30 -6.11
C ALA A 95 -1.56 7.61 -4.96
N HIS A 96 -0.33 8.04 -4.70
CA HIS A 96 0.50 7.56 -3.60
C HIS A 96 0.88 8.70 -2.65
N LEU A 97 0.34 8.71 -1.43
CA LEU A 97 0.62 9.80 -0.51
C LEU A 97 1.81 9.48 0.39
N HIS A 98 2.90 10.23 0.19
CA HIS A 98 3.99 10.41 1.15
C HIS A 98 3.81 11.72 1.92
N PRO A 99 3.51 11.68 3.24
CA PRO A 99 3.32 12.88 4.04
C PRO A 99 4.49 13.86 3.99
N TRP A 100 5.72 13.36 3.98
CA TRP A 100 6.92 14.20 4.12
C TRP A 100 7.25 15.01 2.86
N THR A 101 6.96 14.49 1.66
CA THR A 101 7.21 15.15 0.37
C THR A 101 5.98 15.83 -0.23
N THR A 102 4.77 15.58 0.27
CA THR A 102 3.53 16.17 -0.30
C THR A 102 3.11 17.44 0.46
N PRO A 103 2.98 18.61 -0.19
CA PRO A 103 2.46 19.83 0.45
C PRO A 103 0.95 19.72 0.79
N PRO A 104 0.41 20.52 1.74
CA PRO A 104 1.09 21.53 2.54
C PRO A 104 1.98 20.93 3.63
N TYR A 105 3.00 21.69 4.04
CA TYR A 105 4.09 21.25 4.90
C TYR A 105 3.93 21.72 6.35
N GLU A 106 2.88 21.23 7.02
CA GLU A 106 2.50 21.68 8.37
C GLU A 106 2.91 20.69 9.47
N GLU A 107 3.17 19.44 9.10
CA GLU A 107 3.65 18.40 9.99
C GLU A 107 5.15 18.52 10.29
N GLU A 108 5.54 18.09 11.48
CA GLU A 108 6.92 17.71 11.78
C GLU A 108 7.24 16.41 11.00
N VAL A 109 8.35 16.40 10.26
CA VAL A 109 8.82 15.19 9.58
C VAL A 109 9.36 14.20 10.62
N SER A 110 8.64 13.11 10.83
CA SER A 110 8.97 12.09 11.83
C SER A 110 8.46 10.71 11.40
N THR A 111 8.95 9.65 12.06
CA THR A 111 8.46 8.29 11.84
C THR A 111 6.95 8.18 12.06
N PHE A 112 6.42 8.86 13.08
CA PHE A 112 4.98 8.86 13.36
C PHE A 112 4.18 9.56 12.25
N ASN A 113 4.58 10.77 11.85
CA ASN A 113 3.87 11.57 10.84
C ASN A 113 4.12 11.10 9.41
N SER A 114 5.06 10.19 9.17
CA SER A 114 5.25 9.56 7.86
C SER A 114 4.12 8.59 7.49
N TYR A 115 3.24 8.21 8.42
CA TYR A 115 1.97 7.55 8.10
C TYR A 115 0.88 8.61 7.89
N ALA A 116 0.28 8.67 6.69
CA ALA A 116 -0.77 9.66 6.38
C ALA A 116 -1.93 9.64 7.38
N GLY A 117 -2.35 8.45 7.81
CA GLY A 117 -3.41 8.25 8.77
C GLY A 117 -3.15 8.74 10.20
N ASN A 118 -1.90 9.13 10.52
CA ASN A 118 -1.53 9.73 11.80
C ASN A 118 -1.64 11.26 11.79
N LEU A 119 -1.79 11.87 10.61
CA LEU A 119 -1.91 13.31 10.49
C LEU A 119 -3.25 13.81 11.06
N PRO A 120 -3.34 15.07 11.48
CA PRO A 120 -4.63 15.70 11.74
C PRO A 120 -5.56 15.54 10.53
N PRO A 121 -6.86 15.25 10.71
CA PRO A 121 -7.77 14.92 9.61
C PRO A 121 -7.79 15.98 8.49
N ALA A 122 -7.73 17.26 8.87
CA ALA A 122 -7.70 18.37 7.93
C ALA A 122 -6.41 18.41 7.09
N LEU A 123 -5.26 18.06 7.70
CA LEU A 123 -3.98 18.03 7.02
C LEU A 123 -3.87 16.82 6.09
N GLU A 124 -4.35 15.64 6.52
CA GLU A 124 -4.45 14.44 5.68
C GLU A 124 -5.26 14.73 4.40
N GLU A 125 -6.44 15.33 4.56
CA GLU A 125 -7.28 15.72 3.43
C GLU A 125 -6.59 16.76 2.54
N ALA A 126 -5.99 17.81 3.13
CA ALA A 126 -5.36 18.86 2.36
C ALA A 126 -4.22 18.32 1.48
N LYS A 127 -3.39 17.41 2.03
CA LYS A 127 -2.33 16.75 1.27
C LYS A 127 -2.87 15.85 0.17
N LEU A 128 -3.89 15.04 0.46
CA LEU A 128 -4.54 14.21 -0.58
C LEU A 128 -5.16 15.06 -1.70
N ALA A 129 -5.79 16.19 -1.36
CA ALA A 129 -6.37 17.10 -2.35
C ALA A 129 -5.28 17.78 -3.20
N VAL A 130 -4.15 18.15 -2.60
CA VAL A 130 -2.99 18.70 -3.33
C VAL A 130 -2.39 17.66 -4.26
N LEU A 131 -2.15 16.43 -3.78
CA LEU A 131 -1.65 15.34 -4.60
C LEU A 131 -2.60 15.06 -5.78
N LEU A 132 -3.89 14.97 -5.52
CA LEU A 132 -4.89 14.68 -6.54
C LEU A 132 -4.92 15.74 -7.65
N ARG A 133 -4.80 17.02 -7.29
CA ARG A 133 -4.68 18.11 -8.27
C ARG A 133 -3.37 18.04 -9.06
N ALA A 134 -2.25 17.79 -8.40
CA ALA A 134 -0.95 17.67 -9.06
C ALA A 134 -0.94 16.53 -10.08
N LEU A 135 -1.56 15.39 -9.74
CA LEU A 135 -1.71 14.25 -10.65
C LEU A 135 -2.64 14.58 -11.83
N GLU A 136 -3.78 15.22 -11.57
CA GLU A 136 -4.71 15.65 -12.61
C GLU A 136 -4.06 16.63 -13.60
N GLU A 137 -3.26 17.59 -13.10
CA GLU A 137 -2.50 18.54 -13.91
C GLU A 137 -1.36 17.88 -14.71
N ALA A 138 -0.63 16.94 -14.10
CA ALA A 138 0.52 16.29 -14.72
C ALA A 138 0.15 15.25 -15.77
N PHE A 139 -0.92 14.49 -15.53
CA PHE A 139 -1.30 13.33 -16.36
C PHE A 139 -2.56 13.56 -17.19
N GLY A 140 -3.34 14.61 -16.90
CA GLY A 140 -4.58 14.92 -17.60
C GLY A 140 -5.75 14.00 -17.25
N GLU A 141 -5.59 13.13 -16.24
CA GLU A 141 -6.64 12.28 -15.69
C GLU A 141 -6.61 12.30 -14.16
N ARG A 142 -7.79 12.23 -13.56
CA ARG A 142 -7.95 12.20 -12.11
C ARG A 142 -7.93 10.73 -11.63
N PRO A 143 -6.95 10.30 -10.81
CA PRO A 143 -6.89 8.93 -10.33
C PRO A 143 -8.07 8.57 -9.43
N ALA A 144 -8.58 7.34 -9.60
CA ALA A 144 -9.61 6.76 -8.74
C ALA A 144 -9.06 5.74 -7.72
N VAL A 145 -7.78 5.38 -7.86
CA VAL A 145 -7.08 4.43 -7.00
C VAL A 145 -6.17 5.18 -6.04
N TYR A 146 -6.17 4.79 -4.77
CA TYR A 146 -5.27 5.29 -3.75
C TYR A 146 -4.46 4.16 -3.13
N LYS A 147 -3.18 4.44 -2.84
CA LYS A 147 -2.33 3.61 -2.00
C LYS A 147 -1.57 4.51 -1.04
N ALA A 148 -1.69 4.27 0.26
CA ALA A 148 -0.98 5.03 1.28
C ALA A 148 0.49 4.63 1.32
N GLY A 149 1.37 5.63 1.41
CA GLY A 149 2.76 5.41 1.81
C GLY A 149 2.84 4.64 3.11
N ARG A 150 3.76 3.68 3.17
CA ARG A 150 3.97 2.81 4.34
C ARG A 150 2.70 2.10 4.83
N TYR A 151 1.71 1.87 3.96
CA TYR A 151 0.40 1.31 4.34
C TYR A 151 -0.30 2.15 5.43
N GLY A 152 -0.07 3.46 5.47
CA GLY A 152 -0.47 4.33 6.58
C GLY A 152 -1.95 4.75 6.55
N LEU A 153 -2.90 3.82 6.60
CA LEU A 153 -4.33 4.16 6.77
C LEU A 153 -4.65 4.55 8.21
N GLY A 154 -5.42 5.62 8.37
CA GLY A 154 -5.95 6.10 9.65
C GLY A 154 -7.46 5.97 9.75
N PRO A 155 -8.04 6.35 10.91
CA PRO A 155 -9.48 6.30 11.12
C PRO A 155 -10.26 7.27 10.22
N ASN A 156 -9.64 8.36 9.77
CA ASN A 156 -10.29 9.38 8.94
C ASN A 156 -10.12 9.10 7.44
N THR A 157 -9.08 8.35 7.05
CA THR A 157 -8.72 8.11 5.66
C THR A 157 -9.90 7.64 4.81
N PRO A 158 -10.70 6.63 5.22
CA PRO A 158 -11.81 6.15 4.38
C PRO A 158 -12.85 7.23 4.06
N ALA A 159 -13.17 8.12 5.02
CA ALA A 159 -14.11 9.22 4.81
C ALA A 159 -13.54 10.33 3.92
N ILE A 160 -12.23 10.59 4.04
CA ILE A 160 -11.52 11.55 3.19
C ILE A 160 -11.47 11.04 1.75
N LEU A 161 -11.11 9.76 1.54
CA LEU A 161 -11.08 9.14 0.22
C LEU A 161 -12.45 9.23 -0.48
N GLU A 162 -13.54 8.94 0.23
CA GLU A 162 -14.90 9.07 -0.32
C GLU A 162 -15.26 10.50 -0.73
N ARG A 163 -14.82 11.53 0.01
CA ARG A 163 -15.10 12.93 -0.33
C ARG A 163 -14.26 13.42 -1.50
N LEU A 164 -13.02 12.94 -1.63
CA LEU A 164 -12.14 13.32 -2.73
C LEU A 164 -12.45 12.57 -4.03
N GLY A 165 -13.31 11.55 -3.96
CA GLY A 165 -13.83 10.83 -5.12
C GLY A 165 -12.99 9.62 -5.53
N PHE A 166 -12.14 9.11 -4.63
CA PHE A 166 -11.51 7.81 -4.86
C PHE A 166 -12.57 6.69 -4.83
N ALA A 167 -12.28 5.59 -5.52
CA ALA A 167 -13.14 4.42 -5.59
C ALA A 167 -12.44 3.15 -5.07
N VAL A 168 -11.11 3.11 -5.09
CA VAL A 168 -10.31 1.95 -4.70
C VAL A 168 -9.20 2.36 -3.74
N ASP A 169 -8.99 1.54 -2.71
CA ASP A 169 -7.86 1.62 -1.79
C ASP A 169 -7.02 0.34 -1.87
N LEU A 170 -5.69 0.47 -1.95
CA LEU A 170 -4.73 -0.65 -2.03
C LEU A 170 -3.77 -0.70 -0.82
N SER A 171 -4.13 -0.06 0.28
CA SER A 171 -3.20 0.23 1.38
C SER A 171 -3.18 -0.81 2.48
N ARG A 172 -4.23 -1.63 2.62
CA ARG A 172 -4.29 -2.63 3.72
C ARG A 172 -3.22 -3.69 3.53
N ALA A 173 -2.51 -4.07 4.61
CA ALA A 173 -1.44 -5.06 4.59
C ALA A 173 -1.66 -6.17 5.63
N PRO A 174 -2.59 -7.12 5.40
CA PRO A 174 -2.91 -8.18 6.35
C PRO A 174 -1.68 -8.95 6.84
N ALA A 175 -1.69 -9.33 8.11
CA ALA A 175 -0.59 -10.00 8.83
C ALA A 175 0.65 -9.12 9.12
N PHE A 176 0.60 -7.82 8.85
CA PHE A 176 1.59 -6.84 9.32
C PHE A 176 1.15 -6.17 10.63
N ASP A 177 2.11 -5.73 11.43
CA ASP A 177 1.89 -4.90 12.61
C ASP A 177 2.97 -3.80 12.59
N LEU A 178 2.54 -2.58 12.28
CA LEU A 178 3.41 -1.41 12.14
C LEU A 178 3.37 -0.51 13.39
N SER A 179 2.69 -0.96 14.46
CA SER A 179 2.47 -0.16 15.68
C SER A 179 3.76 0.19 16.42
N ALA A 180 4.83 -0.58 16.24
CA ALA A 180 6.15 -0.29 16.82
C ALA A 180 6.70 1.08 16.36
N ASP A 181 6.35 1.51 15.16
CA ASP A 181 6.75 2.79 14.56
C ASP A 181 5.61 3.82 14.61
N GLY A 182 4.50 3.50 15.28
CA GLY A 182 3.28 4.30 15.35
C GLY A 182 2.32 4.11 14.18
N GLY A 183 2.54 3.12 13.31
CA GLY A 183 1.66 2.82 12.18
C GLY A 183 0.50 1.87 12.51
N PRO A 184 -0.31 1.50 11.51
CA PRO A 184 -1.48 0.63 11.71
C PRO A 184 -1.14 -0.82 12.09
N ASP A 185 -2.00 -1.46 12.89
CA ASP A 185 -1.95 -2.90 13.19
C ASP A 185 -2.92 -3.66 12.27
N TYR A 186 -2.37 -4.35 11.26
CA TYR A 186 -3.09 -5.21 10.33
C TYR A 186 -3.09 -6.69 10.74
N SER A 187 -2.61 -7.04 11.93
CA SER A 187 -2.46 -8.42 12.40
C SER A 187 -3.80 -9.15 12.54
N ARG A 188 -4.91 -8.42 12.53
CA ARG A 188 -6.30 -8.93 12.60
C ARG A 188 -7.14 -8.53 11.37
N ASP A 189 -6.52 -7.84 10.44
CA ASP A 189 -7.16 -7.38 9.22
C ASP A 189 -7.43 -8.56 8.28
N PRO A 190 -8.59 -8.61 7.61
CA PRO A 190 -8.92 -9.76 6.76
C PRO A 190 -8.10 -9.76 5.46
N ASP A 191 -7.79 -10.94 4.95
CA ASP A 191 -7.03 -11.16 3.71
C ASP A 191 -7.86 -11.01 2.42
N GLY A 192 -9.07 -10.42 2.52
CA GLY A 192 -9.99 -10.20 1.41
C GLY A 192 -10.39 -8.74 1.24
N ALA A 193 -10.93 -8.44 0.06
CA ALA A 193 -11.45 -7.12 -0.28
C ALA A 193 -12.70 -6.77 0.55
N LEU A 194 -12.82 -5.50 0.91
CA LEU A 194 -13.92 -4.94 1.69
C LEU A 194 -14.39 -3.62 1.09
N TRP A 195 -15.68 -3.33 1.19
CA TRP A 195 -16.19 -1.98 1.08
C TRP A 195 -15.95 -1.23 2.40
N ILE A 196 -15.22 -0.11 2.32
CA ILE A 196 -14.91 0.77 3.45
C ILE A 196 -15.44 2.18 3.20
N GLY A 197 -15.34 3.02 4.22
CA GLY A 197 -15.84 4.39 4.21
C GLY A 197 -17.23 4.50 4.83
N PRO A 198 -17.63 5.71 5.27
CA PRO A 198 -18.91 5.91 5.93
C PRO A 198 -20.11 5.61 5.02
N GLN A 199 -19.94 5.70 3.69
CA GLN A 199 -20.97 5.34 2.71
C GLN A 199 -20.74 3.95 2.08
N GLY A 200 -19.66 3.26 2.45
CA GLY A 200 -19.29 1.96 1.90
C GLY A 200 -18.96 2.00 0.40
N ARG A 201 -18.35 3.10 -0.09
CA ARG A 201 -18.09 3.32 -1.52
C ARG A 201 -16.66 3.10 -1.96
N ILE A 202 -15.75 2.82 -1.03
CA ILE A 202 -14.35 2.53 -1.36
C ILE A 202 -14.14 1.01 -1.36
N LEU A 203 -13.79 0.46 -2.51
CA LEU A 203 -13.34 -0.93 -2.61
C LEU A 203 -11.89 -1.01 -2.12
N SER A 204 -11.69 -1.48 -0.89
CA SER A 204 -10.37 -1.68 -0.32
C SER A 204 -9.89 -3.10 -0.57
N ILE A 205 -8.90 -3.24 -1.45
CA ILE A 205 -8.27 -4.49 -1.84
C ILE A 205 -6.93 -4.59 -1.09
N PRO A 206 -6.77 -5.55 -0.17
CA PRO A 206 -5.53 -5.67 0.58
C PRO A 206 -4.38 -6.13 -0.31
N CYS A 207 -3.15 -5.78 0.07
CA CYS A 207 -1.98 -6.48 -0.42
C CYS A 207 -2.07 -7.96 -0.04
N THR A 208 -1.48 -8.83 -0.86
CA THR A 208 -1.57 -10.28 -0.64
C THR A 208 -0.60 -10.69 0.48
N GLY A 209 -1.11 -10.80 1.70
CA GLY A 209 -0.36 -11.23 2.87
C GLY A 209 -1.21 -12.09 3.80
N THR A 210 -0.64 -13.15 4.36
CA THR A 210 -1.34 -13.99 5.34
C THR A 210 -0.39 -14.82 6.19
N LEU A 211 -0.93 -15.49 7.21
CA LEU A 211 -0.21 -16.48 8.01
C LEU A 211 -0.61 -17.89 7.57
N VAL A 212 0.38 -18.71 7.22
CA VAL A 212 0.23 -20.11 6.80
C VAL A 212 0.95 -21.05 7.75
N GLY A 213 0.64 -22.35 7.73
CA GLY A 213 1.28 -23.37 8.57
C GLY A 213 0.29 -24.31 9.26
N PHE A 214 0.79 -25.38 9.88
CA PHE A 214 -0.07 -26.42 10.46
C PHE A 214 -0.89 -25.95 11.67
N LEU A 215 -0.48 -24.87 12.36
CA LEU A 215 -1.27 -24.25 13.42
C LEU A 215 -2.57 -23.61 12.90
N GLY A 216 -2.66 -23.40 11.58
CA GLY A 216 -3.83 -22.92 10.88
C GLY A 216 -4.29 -21.52 11.31
N ARG A 217 -5.43 -21.08 10.79
CA ARG A 217 -5.98 -19.73 11.03
C ARG A 217 -6.42 -19.45 12.48
N ARG A 218 -6.56 -20.48 13.31
CA ARG A 218 -7.00 -20.34 14.71
C ARG A 218 -5.85 -20.12 15.69
N LEU A 219 -4.81 -20.94 15.62
CA LEU A 219 -3.68 -20.89 16.55
C LEU A 219 -2.47 -20.16 15.97
N GLY A 220 -2.34 -20.08 14.65
CA GLY A 220 -1.23 -19.39 13.98
C GLY A 220 -1.10 -17.92 14.40
N PRO A 221 -2.13 -17.07 14.22
CA PRO A 221 -2.05 -15.64 14.54
C PRO A 221 -1.64 -15.31 16.00
N PRO A 222 -2.24 -15.90 17.05
CA PRO A 222 -1.82 -15.60 18.42
C PRO A 222 -0.40 -16.10 18.71
N VAL A 223 0.01 -17.27 18.20
CA VAL A 223 1.37 -17.80 18.38
C VAL A 223 2.40 -16.90 17.68
N TYR A 224 2.15 -16.53 16.43
CA TYR A 224 3.03 -15.66 15.66
C TYR A 224 3.20 -14.29 16.36
N ARG A 225 2.09 -13.69 16.82
CA ARG A 225 2.12 -12.41 17.54
C ARG A 225 2.96 -12.48 18.81
N GLN A 226 2.86 -13.56 19.57
CA GLN A 226 3.67 -13.74 20.77
C GLN A 226 5.15 -13.86 20.42
N ALA A 227 5.49 -14.67 19.40
CA ALA A 227 6.85 -14.84 18.91
C ALA A 227 7.45 -13.55 18.32
N ALA A 228 6.63 -12.70 17.69
CA ALA A 228 7.05 -11.48 17.02
C ALA A 228 7.14 -10.25 17.94
N ARG A 229 6.92 -10.41 19.26
CA ARG A 229 7.01 -9.29 20.22
C ARG A 229 8.39 -8.62 20.18
N PRO A 230 8.47 -7.29 20.26
CA PRO A 230 9.75 -6.57 20.28
C PRO A 230 10.74 -7.12 21.32
N ALA A 231 10.26 -7.46 22.52
CA ALA A 231 11.06 -8.03 23.61
C ALA A 231 11.68 -9.42 23.29
N LEU A 232 11.19 -10.10 22.25
CA LEU A 232 11.65 -11.43 21.83
C LEU A 232 12.39 -11.40 20.48
N ARG A 233 12.65 -10.22 19.89
CA ARG A 233 13.32 -10.13 18.57
C ARG A 233 14.67 -10.87 18.51
N TRP A 234 15.43 -10.86 19.61
CA TRP A 234 16.72 -11.55 19.74
C TRP A 234 16.63 -13.08 19.62
N SER A 235 15.45 -13.66 19.86
CA SER A 235 15.27 -15.12 19.86
C SER A 235 14.99 -15.71 18.47
N HIS A 236 14.76 -14.86 17.47
CA HIS A 236 14.41 -15.27 16.09
C HIS A 236 13.24 -16.28 16.02
N LEU A 237 12.35 -16.31 17.01
CA LEU A 237 11.24 -17.26 17.10
C LEU A 237 10.34 -17.29 15.85
N PRO A 238 10.01 -16.17 15.19
CA PRO A 238 9.25 -16.22 13.94
C PRO A 238 9.93 -17.07 12.86
N GLY A 239 11.27 -16.99 12.74
CA GLY A 239 12.04 -17.79 11.78
C GLY A 239 12.11 -19.27 12.16
N VAL A 240 12.16 -19.58 13.45
CA VAL A 240 12.08 -20.98 13.93
C VAL A 240 10.72 -21.58 13.61
N LEU A 241 9.63 -20.85 13.89
CA LEU A 241 8.27 -21.28 13.61
C LEU A 241 8.03 -21.50 12.10
N ALA A 242 8.61 -20.64 11.26
CA ALA A 242 8.56 -20.79 9.81
C ALA A 242 9.28 -22.07 9.34
N ARG A 243 10.51 -22.32 9.83
CA ARG A 243 11.27 -23.54 9.49
C ARG A 243 10.61 -24.83 9.97
N LEU A 244 9.82 -24.78 11.04
CA LEU A 244 9.02 -25.90 11.53
C LEU A 244 7.67 -26.03 10.81
N HIS A 245 7.36 -25.14 9.86
CA HIS A 245 6.06 -25.02 9.19
C HIS A 245 4.87 -24.85 10.17
N ALA A 246 5.14 -24.35 11.38
CA ALA A 246 4.15 -24.14 12.42
C ALA A 246 3.29 -22.92 12.11
N VAL A 247 3.95 -21.79 11.90
CA VAL A 247 3.34 -20.56 11.39
C VAL A 247 4.40 -19.70 10.70
N GLU A 248 4.08 -19.24 9.50
CA GLU A 248 4.92 -18.38 8.68
C GLU A 248 4.07 -17.25 8.08
N ARG A 249 4.65 -16.06 7.96
CA ARG A 249 4.04 -14.95 7.23
C ARG A 249 4.49 -14.99 5.78
N LEU A 250 3.55 -15.22 4.87
CA LEU A 250 3.76 -15.07 3.44
C LEU A 250 3.23 -13.72 2.98
N TYR A 251 3.98 -13.08 2.10
CA TYR A 251 3.64 -11.83 1.45
C TYR A 251 4.03 -11.93 -0.01
N LEU A 252 3.09 -11.69 -0.92
CA LEU A 252 3.36 -11.69 -2.35
C LEU A 252 3.87 -10.30 -2.75
N THR A 253 5.18 -10.20 -2.88
CA THR A 253 5.89 -9.01 -3.34
C THR A 253 7.11 -9.43 -4.17
N SER A 254 7.54 -8.59 -5.09
CA SER A 254 8.85 -8.73 -5.74
C SER A 254 10.00 -8.19 -4.88
N GLU A 255 9.68 -7.38 -3.86
CA GLU A 255 10.69 -6.78 -2.98
C GLU A 255 11.32 -7.80 -2.02
N GLY A 256 12.64 -7.69 -1.82
CA GLY A 256 13.36 -8.52 -0.87
C GLY A 256 13.67 -9.95 -1.36
N PHE A 257 13.43 -10.24 -2.64
CA PHE A 257 13.82 -11.50 -3.29
C PHE A 257 14.99 -11.25 -4.28
N SER A 258 16.01 -12.09 -4.22
CA SER A 258 17.07 -12.16 -5.24
C SER A 258 16.62 -13.05 -6.40
N GLN A 259 17.02 -12.73 -7.63
CA GLN A 259 16.76 -13.56 -8.82
C GLN A 259 17.60 -14.85 -8.87
N GLU A 260 18.09 -15.33 -7.73
CA GLU A 260 18.96 -16.53 -7.65
C GLU A 260 18.16 -17.83 -7.66
#